data_AF-A0A2G9PTD2-F1
#
_entry.id   AF-A0A2G9PTD2-F1
#
_cell.length_a   1.000
_cell.length_b   1.000
_cell.length_c   1.000
_cell.angle_alpha   90.00
_cell.angle_beta   90.00
_cell.angle_gamma   90.00
#
_symmetry.space_group_name_H-M   'P 1'
#
loop_
_entity.id
_entity.type
_entity.pdbx_description
1 polymer ?
#
loop_
_entity_poly.entity_id
_entity_poly.type
_entity_poly.pdbx_seq_one_letter_code
_entity_poly.pdbx_strand_id
1 'polypeptide(L)'
;MGSRGRHKPTSKLPTINFRRKFKEIYKLGFVKSLRGGDTGIGKTLEELFGIPENNVSNDFQFGGKIIELKSQRAKASSRVTLITKSPYWDPLSAEEIIRKYGYPDAKGRQALKVTLTATAFNARGLKLALDRKHNRLNVVHERDGVLCYFKIDELMERIRTKLAQNLLVVFAEVKKIRGKEHFHYCRAYYLSTLSEENFERLLSEGIVVWEFRMDIRRHKTGKRGLFVRDHGAGFRISEKHLPELYAKREEIAP
;
A
#
# COMPACT_ATOMS: atom_id res chain seq x y z
N MET A 1 -30.15 5.15 42.33
CA MET A 1 -29.29 4.09 41.78
C MET A 1 -28.51 4.66 40.60
N GLY A 2 -27.26 5.05 40.81
CA GLY A 2 -26.43 5.68 39.78
C GLY A 2 -25.80 4.65 38.85
N SER A 3 -26.09 4.74 37.55
CA SER A 3 -25.37 3.98 36.52
C SER A 3 -23.99 4.59 36.33
N ARG A 4 -22.95 3.93 36.86
CA ARG A 4 -21.56 4.25 36.55
C ARG A 4 -21.31 3.91 35.08
N GLY A 5 -21.27 4.94 34.23
CA GLY A 5 -20.71 4.83 32.89
C GLY A 5 -19.26 4.35 33.00
N ARG A 6 -18.98 3.15 32.48
CA ARG A 6 -17.60 2.67 32.31
C ARG A 6 -16.96 3.53 31.21
N HIS A 7 -16.26 4.59 31.61
CA HIS A 7 -15.24 5.17 30.74
C HIS A 7 -14.20 4.08 30.45
N LYS A 8 -14.18 3.59 29.21
CA LYS A 8 -13.00 2.86 28.71
C LYS A 8 -11.84 3.86 28.77
N PRO A 9 -10.74 3.56 29.47
CA PRO A 9 -9.56 4.40 29.41
C PRO A 9 -9.08 4.42 27.96
N THR A 10 -9.11 5.59 27.33
CA THR A 10 -8.37 5.81 26.09
C THR A 10 -6.90 5.64 26.42
N SER A 11 -6.33 4.47 26.12
CA SER A 11 -4.90 4.22 26.34
C SER A 11 -4.11 5.26 25.54
N LYS A 12 -3.47 6.20 26.24
CA LYS A 12 -2.61 7.20 25.62
C LYS A 12 -1.48 6.46 24.89
N LEU A 13 -1.21 6.85 23.64
CA LEU A 13 -0.11 6.26 22.86
C LEU A 13 1.21 6.38 23.63
N PRO A 14 2.07 5.34 23.64
CA PRO A 14 3.35 5.40 24.31
C PRO A 14 4.25 6.47 23.69
N THR A 15 5.04 7.17 24.50
CA THR A 15 6.09 8.06 24.01
C THR A 15 7.41 7.31 23.98
N ILE A 16 8.00 7.18 22.79
CA ILE A 16 9.22 6.37 22.59
C ILE A 16 10.35 7.29 22.10
N ASN A 17 11.50 7.23 22.79
CA ASN A 17 12.74 7.78 22.23
C ASN A 17 13.27 6.80 21.17
N PHE A 18 12.79 6.96 19.94
CA PHE A 18 13.04 6.02 18.85
C PHE A 18 14.54 5.82 18.61
N ARG A 19 15.33 6.89 18.53
CA ARG A 19 16.78 6.82 18.23
C ARG A 19 17.53 5.97 19.26
N ARG A 20 17.28 6.22 20.56
CA ARG A 20 17.90 5.44 21.63
C ARG A 20 17.48 3.97 21.57
N LYS A 21 16.18 3.71 21.43
CA LYS A 21 15.64 2.35 21.43
C LYS A 21 16.09 1.57 20.20
N PHE A 22 16.17 2.22 19.04
CA PHE A 22 16.66 1.61 17.81
C PHE A 22 18.13 1.20 17.92
N LYS A 23 18.98 2.01 18.55
CA LYS A 23 20.37 1.66 18.88
C LYS A 23 20.48 0.42 19.78
N GLU A 24 19.62 0.32 20.79
CA GLU A 24 19.54 -0.87 21.66
C GLU A 24 19.16 -2.12 20.85
N ILE A 25 18.14 -2.00 20.00
CA ILE A 25 17.64 -3.10 19.16
C ILE A 25 18.70 -3.56 18.15
N TYR A 26 19.41 -2.62 17.51
CA TYR A 26 20.47 -2.94 16.57
C TYR A 26 21.59 -3.79 17.20
N LYS A 27 21.95 -3.49 18.44
CA LYS A 27 22.98 -4.22 19.20
C LYS A 27 22.59 -5.66 19.54
N LEU A 28 21.30 -6.01 19.50
CA LEU A 28 20.84 -7.40 19.71
C LEU A 28 21.24 -8.34 18.56
N GLY A 29 21.62 -7.80 17.40
CA GLY A 29 21.93 -8.61 16.22
C GLY A 29 20.67 -9.31 15.68
N PHE A 30 20.82 -10.59 15.32
CA PHE A 30 19.72 -11.39 14.77
C PHE A 30 18.80 -11.91 15.87
N VAL A 31 17.64 -11.29 16.03
CA VAL A 31 16.59 -11.74 16.95
C VAL A 31 15.64 -12.73 16.27
N LYS A 32 15.19 -13.74 17.00
CA LYS A 32 14.25 -14.75 16.47
C LYS A 32 12.86 -14.14 16.26
N SER A 33 12.22 -14.46 15.13
CA SER A 33 10.84 -14.05 14.87
C SER A 33 9.86 -14.58 15.92
N LEU A 34 8.93 -13.73 16.36
CA LEU A 34 7.87 -14.08 17.30
C LEU A 34 6.70 -14.84 16.64
N ARG A 35 6.52 -14.72 15.32
CA ARG A 35 5.51 -15.48 14.55
C ARG A 35 6.01 -15.88 13.17
N GLY A 36 5.40 -16.91 12.60
CA GLY A 36 5.65 -17.31 11.22
C GLY A 36 5.00 -16.36 10.21
N GLY A 37 5.55 -16.32 9.00
CA GLY A 37 4.98 -15.61 7.86
C GLY A 37 5.37 -14.13 7.73
N ASP A 38 4.75 -13.44 6.77
CA ASP A 38 5.15 -12.10 6.36
C ASP A 38 5.09 -11.07 7.48
N THR A 39 4.15 -11.25 8.40
CA THR A 39 3.86 -10.32 9.49
C THR A 39 4.78 -10.51 10.70
N GLY A 40 5.66 -11.52 10.70
CA GLY A 40 6.60 -11.81 11.78
C GLY A 40 7.59 -10.69 12.08
N ILE A 41 8.09 -10.03 11.03
CA ILE A 41 9.03 -8.92 11.16
C ILE A 41 8.43 -7.71 11.89
N GLY A 42 7.15 -7.38 11.62
CA GLY A 42 6.43 -6.29 12.30
C GLY A 42 6.19 -6.58 13.76
N LYS A 43 5.63 -7.75 14.06
CA LYS A 43 5.33 -8.13 15.45
C LYS A 43 6.58 -8.19 16.32
N THR A 44 7.66 -8.73 15.77
CA THR A 44 8.94 -8.81 16.49
C THR A 44 9.49 -7.42 16.77
N LEU A 45 9.35 -6.47 15.84
CA LEU A 45 9.79 -5.09 16.03
C LEU A 45 8.94 -4.35 17.07
N GLU A 46 7.61 -4.46 16.97
CA GLU A 46 6.66 -3.85 17.90
C GLU A 46 6.95 -4.29 19.33
N GLU A 47 7.17 -5.59 19.56
CA GLU A 47 7.52 -6.15 20.87
C GLU A 47 8.85 -5.55 21.41
N LEU A 48 9.87 -5.46 20.56
CA LEU A 48 11.17 -4.89 20.93
C LEU A 48 11.09 -3.40 21.30
N PHE A 49 10.17 -2.66 20.68
CA PHE A 49 9.88 -1.27 21.03
C PHE A 49 8.91 -1.13 22.21
N GLY A 50 8.33 -2.23 22.71
CA GLY A 50 7.32 -2.20 23.77
C GLY A 50 6.00 -1.57 23.32
N ILE A 51 5.66 -1.67 22.03
CA ILE A 51 4.41 -1.15 21.48
C ILE A 51 3.31 -2.20 21.71
N PRO A 52 2.24 -1.88 22.46
CA PRO A 52 1.14 -2.81 22.66
C PRO A 52 0.38 -3.02 21.35
N GLU A 53 -0.18 -4.22 21.19
CA GLU A 53 -0.96 -4.56 20.01
C GLU A 53 -2.30 -3.80 20.04
N ASN A 54 -2.42 -2.78 19.19
CA ASN A 54 -3.58 -1.92 19.12
C ASN A 54 -4.28 -2.08 17.76
N ASN A 55 -5.61 -2.09 17.74
CA ASN A 55 -6.41 -2.21 16.50
C ASN A 55 -6.56 -0.88 15.74
N VAL A 56 -5.79 0.15 16.09
CA VAL A 56 -5.87 1.49 15.47
C VAL A 56 -4.53 1.82 14.82
N SER A 57 -4.59 2.41 13.63
CA SER A 57 -3.46 3.13 13.03
C SER A 57 -2.98 4.19 14.03
N ASN A 58 -1.66 4.25 14.29
CA ASN A 58 -0.93 5.12 15.23
C ASN A 58 -0.27 4.29 16.35
N ASP A 59 1.04 4.10 16.27
CA ASP A 59 1.75 3.18 17.16
C ASP A 59 2.31 3.87 18.41
N PHE A 60 2.94 5.04 18.23
CA PHE A 60 3.59 5.76 19.33
C PHE A 60 3.77 7.26 19.02
N GLN A 61 4.20 8.00 20.04
CA GLN A 61 4.62 9.40 19.91
C GLN A 61 6.15 9.53 19.93
N PHE A 62 6.70 10.31 19.01
CA PHE A 62 8.13 10.66 18.95
C PHE A 62 8.29 12.10 18.48
N GLY A 63 9.03 12.89 19.26
CA GLY A 63 9.23 14.33 18.97
C GLY A 63 7.91 15.13 18.90
N GLY A 64 6.91 14.77 19.71
CA GLY A 64 5.59 15.40 19.71
C GLY A 64 4.68 15.03 18.53
N LYS A 65 5.10 14.09 17.68
CA LYS A 65 4.32 13.62 16.53
C LYS A 65 3.84 12.20 16.74
N ILE A 66 2.65 11.90 16.23
CA ILE A 66 2.11 10.54 16.15
C ILE A 66 2.79 9.84 14.98
N ILE A 67 3.33 8.64 15.23
CA ILE A 67 4.10 7.84 14.29
C ILE A 67 3.35 6.53 13.98
N GLU A 68 3.33 6.16 12.70
CA GLU A 68 3.10 4.77 12.26
C GLU A 68 4.46 4.09 12.05
N LEU A 69 4.63 2.89 12.60
CA LEU A 69 5.81 2.05 12.47
C LEU A 69 5.57 0.98 11.42
N LYS A 70 6.49 0.85 10.48
CA LYS A 70 6.55 -0.28 9.56
C LYS A 70 7.90 -0.92 9.62
N SER A 71 7.91 -2.21 9.36
CA SER A 71 9.14 -2.95 9.13
C SER A 71 9.13 -3.58 7.76
N GLN A 72 10.31 -3.64 7.14
CA GLN A 72 10.51 -4.22 5.82
C GLN A 72 11.75 -5.11 5.84
N ARG A 73 11.66 -6.25 5.14
CA ARG A 73 12.85 -7.08 4.88
C ARG A 73 13.73 -6.30 3.89
N ALA A 74 15.03 -6.18 4.14
CA ALA A 74 15.92 -5.31 3.36
C ALA A 74 15.97 -5.64 1.86
N LYS A 75 15.68 -6.89 1.48
CA LYS A 75 15.62 -7.37 0.09
C LYS A 75 14.19 -7.54 -0.45
N ALA A 76 13.17 -6.99 0.22
CA ALA A 76 11.79 -7.09 -0.24
C ALA A 76 11.60 -6.36 -1.58
N SER A 77 11.14 -7.09 -2.59
CA SER A 77 10.77 -6.54 -3.90
C SER A 77 9.26 -6.59 -4.16
N SER A 78 8.48 -7.14 -3.22
CA SER A 78 7.02 -7.28 -3.32
C SER A 78 6.34 -5.94 -3.57
N ARG A 79 5.28 -5.98 -4.38
CA ARG A 79 4.36 -4.84 -4.52
C ARG A 79 3.38 -4.84 -3.36
N VAL A 80 3.26 -3.72 -2.68
CA VAL A 80 2.18 -3.44 -1.73
C VAL A 80 1.10 -2.62 -2.41
N THR A 81 -0.13 -2.81 -1.96
CA THR A 81 -1.27 -2.01 -2.44
C THR A 81 -1.26 -0.67 -1.70
N LEU A 82 -1.03 0.41 -2.45
CA LEU A 82 -1.16 1.78 -1.96
C LEU A 82 -2.61 2.07 -1.63
N ILE A 83 -3.52 1.96 -2.57
CA ILE A 83 -4.97 2.14 -2.37
C ILE A 83 -5.76 1.26 -3.33
N THR A 84 -6.97 0.88 -2.95
CA THR A 84 -7.99 0.31 -3.84
C THR A 84 -9.00 1.40 -4.18
N LYS A 85 -9.19 1.69 -5.46
CA LYS A 85 -10.10 2.75 -5.92
C LYS A 85 -10.54 2.45 -7.34
N SER A 86 -11.84 2.30 -7.60
CA SER A 86 -12.30 2.19 -8.98
C SER A 86 -12.18 3.54 -9.72
N PRO A 87 -11.87 3.53 -11.03
CA PRO A 87 -11.88 4.74 -11.84
C PRO A 87 -13.32 5.27 -12.00
N TYR A 88 -13.42 6.49 -12.48
CA TYR A 88 -14.61 6.97 -13.15
C TYR A 88 -14.76 6.23 -14.48
N TRP A 89 -15.80 5.41 -14.57
CA TRP A 89 -16.14 4.59 -15.74
C TRP A 89 -16.82 5.46 -16.82
N ASP A 90 -16.04 6.33 -17.43
CA ASP A 90 -16.45 7.30 -18.44
C ASP A 90 -15.29 7.50 -19.43
N PRO A 91 -15.49 7.32 -20.75
CA PRO A 91 -16.78 7.10 -21.43
C PRO A 91 -17.29 5.66 -21.40
N LEU A 92 -16.46 4.68 -21.00
CA LEU A 92 -16.85 3.27 -21.03
C LEU A 92 -17.12 2.72 -19.63
N SER A 93 -18.13 1.86 -19.54
CA SER A 93 -18.39 1.05 -18.36
C SER A 93 -17.29 0.02 -18.13
N ALA A 94 -17.16 -0.44 -16.88
CA ALA A 94 -16.28 -1.56 -16.54
C ALA A 94 -16.59 -2.82 -17.35
N GLU A 95 -17.87 -3.09 -17.61
CA GLU A 95 -18.30 -4.26 -18.36
C GLU A 95 -17.83 -4.19 -19.83
N GLU A 96 -18.01 -3.04 -20.50
CA GLU A 96 -17.55 -2.83 -21.87
C GLU A 96 -16.03 -3.02 -21.99
N ILE A 97 -15.26 -2.43 -21.06
CA ILE A 97 -13.80 -2.56 -21.01
C ILE A 97 -13.40 -4.04 -20.84
N ILE A 98 -14.05 -4.78 -19.92
CA ILE A 98 -13.72 -6.19 -19.67
C ILE A 98 -14.14 -7.07 -20.87
N ARG A 99 -15.27 -6.78 -21.52
CA ARG A 99 -15.70 -7.51 -22.72
C ARG A 99 -14.75 -7.28 -23.89
N LYS A 100 -14.33 -6.04 -24.12
CA LYS A 100 -13.50 -5.68 -25.26
C LYS A 100 -12.02 -6.07 -25.09
N TYR A 101 -11.43 -5.83 -23.92
CA TYR A 101 -9.99 -5.99 -23.70
C TYR A 101 -9.62 -7.16 -22.76
N GLY A 102 -10.61 -7.82 -22.16
CA GLY A 102 -10.41 -8.94 -21.24
C GLY A 102 -10.19 -10.29 -21.93
N TYR A 103 -10.23 -11.35 -21.13
CA TYR A 103 -10.07 -12.74 -21.54
C TYR A 103 -10.84 -13.70 -20.65
N PRO A 104 -11.19 -14.90 -21.15
CA PRO A 104 -11.66 -15.99 -20.29
C PRO A 104 -10.55 -16.40 -19.31
N ASP A 105 -10.81 -16.28 -18.01
CA ASP A 105 -9.88 -16.78 -17.00
C ASP A 105 -9.91 -18.31 -16.89
N ALA A 106 -9.09 -18.88 -16.01
CA ALA A 106 -9.00 -20.34 -15.82
C ALA A 106 -10.35 -21.01 -15.46
N LYS A 107 -11.38 -20.25 -15.08
CA LYS A 107 -12.74 -20.75 -14.81
C LYS A 107 -13.73 -20.40 -15.92
N GLY A 108 -13.24 -19.99 -17.09
CA GLY A 108 -14.04 -19.60 -18.26
C GLY A 108 -14.77 -18.27 -18.12
N ARG A 109 -14.44 -17.43 -17.12
CA ARG A 109 -15.12 -16.16 -16.89
C ARG A 109 -14.41 -15.04 -17.64
N GLN A 110 -15.16 -14.18 -18.33
CA GLN A 110 -14.59 -12.97 -18.92
C GLN A 110 -14.01 -12.07 -17.82
N ALA A 111 -12.71 -11.81 -17.88
CA ALA A 111 -11.96 -11.11 -16.84
C ALA A 111 -10.95 -10.15 -17.44
N LEU A 112 -10.63 -9.08 -16.71
CA LEU A 112 -9.51 -8.22 -16.99
C LEU A 112 -8.62 -8.18 -15.75
N LYS A 113 -7.51 -8.91 -15.82
CA LYS A 113 -6.49 -8.97 -14.77
C LYS A 113 -5.13 -8.65 -15.38
N VAL A 114 -4.78 -7.37 -15.39
CA VAL A 114 -3.58 -6.83 -16.05
C VAL A 114 -3.00 -5.67 -15.24
N THR A 115 -1.69 -5.47 -15.36
CA THR A 115 -0.98 -4.31 -14.80
C THR A 115 -0.79 -3.23 -15.87
N LEU A 116 -1.02 -1.98 -15.50
CA LEU A 116 -0.83 -0.80 -16.33
C LEU A 116 0.26 0.07 -15.69
N THR A 117 1.14 0.60 -16.53
CA THR A 117 2.18 1.56 -16.19
C THR A 117 1.98 2.83 -17.02
N ALA A 118 2.65 3.93 -16.68
CA ALA A 118 2.66 5.11 -17.56
C ALA A 118 3.72 5.04 -18.67
N THR A 119 4.66 4.10 -18.59
CA THR A 119 5.84 4.05 -19.46
C THR A 119 5.58 3.34 -20.78
N ALA A 120 4.75 2.30 -20.79
CA ALA A 120 4.44 1.54 -22.00
C ALA A 120 3.04 0.94 -21.98
N PHE A 121 2.49 0.72 -23.18
CA PHE A 121 1.33 -0.14 -23.38
C PHE A 121 1.68 -1.59 -23.03
N ASN A 122 0.79 -2.27 -22.32
CA ASN A 122 0.94 -3.70 -22.05
C ASN A 122 0.50 -4.55 -23.25
N ALA A 123 0.59 -5.87 -23.13
CA ALA A 123 0.19 -6.81 -24.20
C ALA A 123 -1.29 -6.75 -24.62
N ARG A 124 -2.13 -6.01 -23.87
CA ARG A 124 -3.53 -5.72 -24.22
C ARG A 124 -3.73 -4.31 -24.76
N GLY A 125 -2.64 -3.61 -25.11
CA GLY A 125 -2.69 -2.26 -25.64
C GLY A 125 -3.09 -1.21 -24.60
N LEU A 126 -3.04 -1.50 -23.30
CA LEU A 126 -3.49 -0.61 -22.22
C LEU A 126 -2.31 0.05 -21.49
N LYS A 127 -2.44 1.34 -21.16
CA LYS A 127 -1.50 2.07 -20.28
C LYS A 127 -2.20 3.12 -19.43
N LEU A 128 -1.45 3.69 -18.48
CA LEU A 128 -1.81 4.93 -17.79
C LEU A 128 -1.30 6.14 -18.58
N ALA A 129 -2.06 7.23 -18.60
CA ALA A 129 -1.64 8.49 -19.20
C ALA A 129 -1.98 9.65 -18.26
N LEU A 130 -0.95 10.37 -17.82
CA LEU A 130 -1.11 11.53 -16.95
C LEU A 130 -1.59 12.74 -17.78
N ASP A 131 -2.69 13.34 -17.36
CA ASP A 131 -3.26 14.56 -17.94
C ASP A 131 -3.29 15.64 -16.84
N ARG A 132 -2.16 16.36 -16.74
CA ARG A 132 -1.97 17.44 -15.76
C ARG A 132 -2.96 18.59 -15.98
N LYS A 133 -3.35 18.86 -17.23
CA LYS A 133 -4.23 19.98 -17.57
C LYS A 133 -5.62 19.80 -16.96
N HIS A 134 -6.13 18.57 -16.95
CA HIS A 134 -7.46 18.26 -16.41
C HIS A 134 -7.42 17.56 -15.04
N ASN A 135 -6.24 17.46 -14.43
CA ASN A 135 -6.01 16.75 -13.17
C ASN A 135 -6.46 15.28 -13.19
N ARG A 136 -6.18 14.58 -14.29
CA ARG A 136 -6.61 13.20 -14.52
C ARG A 136 -5.44 12.25 -14.70
N LEU A 137 -5.64 11.02 -14.25
CA LEU A 137 -4.87 9.86 -14.68
C LEU A 137 -5.79 8.98 -15.52
N ASN A 138 -5.60 8.99 -16.83
CA ASN A 138 -6.42 8.26 -17.77
C ASN A 138 -5.93 6.82 -17.92
N VAL A 139 -6.85 5.88 -18.06
CA VAL A 139 -6.60 4.56 -18.64
C VAL A 139 -6.86 4.67 -20.13
N VAL A 140 -5.85 4.41 -20.94
CA VAL A 140 -5.93 4.55 -22.40
C VAL A 140 -5.60 3.24 -23.10
N HIS A 141 -6.26 3.02 -24.24
CA HIS A 141 -5.89 1.98 -25.20
C HIS A 141 -5.15 2.60 -26.40
N GLU A 142 -4.19 1.88 -26.98
CA GLU A 142 -3.37 2.36 -28.09
C GLU A 142 -4.17 2.81 -29.33
N ARG A 143 -5.36 2.24 -29.54
CA ARG A 143 -6.22 2.54 -30.70
C ARG A 143 -7.49 3.31 -30.35
N ASP A 144 -8.05 3.06 -29.17
CA ASP A 144 -9.39 3.55 -28.78
C ASP A 144 -9.34 4.80 -27.90
N GLY A 145 -8.14 5.27 -27.54
CA GLY A 145 -7.97 6.45 -26.70
C GLY A 145 -8.39 6.21 -25.25
N VAL A 146 -9.03 7.21 -24.63
CA VAL A 146 -9.40 7.19 -23.21
C VAL A 146 -10.58 6.26 -22.95
N LEU A 147 -10.41 5.32 -22.02
CA LEU A 147 -11.44 4.35 -21.66
C LEU A 147 -12.14 4.70 -20.34
N CYS A 148 -11.37 5.14 -19.35
CA CYS A 148 -11.80 5.56 -18.03
C CYS A 148 -10.71 6.41 -17.37
N TYR A 149 -10.99 7.06 -16.23
CA TYR A 149 -10.00 7.93 -15.59
C TYR A 149 -10.10 7.97 -14.07
N PHE A 150 -9.04 8.45 -13.43
CA PHE A 150 -9.01 8.84 -12.02
C PHE A 150 -8.79 10.34 -11.92
N LYS A 151 -9.30 10.98 -10.87
CA LYS A 151 -8.86 12.32 -10.49
C LYS A 151 -7.68 12.20 -9.54
N ILE A 152 -6.60 12.92 -9.82
CA ILE A 152 -5.35 12.78 -9.05
C ILE A 152 -5.55 13.24 -7.60
N ASP A 153 -6.27 14.35 -7.37
CA ASP A 153 -6.57 14.85 -6.02
C ASP A 153 -7.25 13.79 -5.14
N GLU A 154 -8.23 13.07 -5.68
CA GLU A 154 -8.95 12.02 -4.95
C GLU A 154 -8.05 10.80 -4.66
N LEU A 155 -7.12 10.49 -5.56
CA LEU A 155 -6.11 9.45 -5.29
C LEU A 155 -5.21 9.90 -4.14
N MET A 156 -4.73 11.14 -4.20
CA MET A 156 -3.83 11.70 -3.18
C MET A 156 -4.49 11.84 -1.82
N GLU A 157 -5.76 12.27 -1.76
CA GLU A 157 -6.53 12.31 -0.52
C GLU A 157 -6.62 10.92 0.12
N ARG A 158 -6.98 9.89 -0.67
CA ARG A 158 -7.06 8.51 -0.17
C ARG A 158 -5.70 7.95 0.26
N ILE A 159 -4.64 8.28 -0.47
CA ILE A 159 -3.27 7.90 -0.09
C ILE A 159 -2.90 8.55 1.24
N ARG A 160 -3.22 9.85 1.44
CA ARG A 160 -2.99 10.58 2.69
C ARG A 160 -3.80 10.03 3.87
N THR A 161 -5.01 9.52 3.64
CA THR A 161 -5.79 8.86 4.70
C THR A 161 -5.19 7.51 5.10
N LYS A 162 -4.65 6.77 4.13
CA LYS A 162 -4.16 5.40 4.37
C LYS A 162 -2.71 5.34 4.84
N LEU A 163 -1.86 6.24 4.37
CA LEU A 163 -0.47 6.33 4.79
C LEU A 163 -0.34 7.44 5.83
N ALA A 164 0.19 7.14 7.01
CA ALA A 164 0.43 8.17 8.00
C ALA A 164 1.31 9.30 7.45
N GLN A 165 0.98 10.52 7.86
CA GLN A 165 1.78 11.72 7.63
C GLN A 165 3.21 11.58 8.16
N ASN A 166 3.40 10.76 9.20
CA ASN A 166 4.67 10.47 9.84
C ASN A 166 4.86 8.95 9.91
N LEU A 167 5.73 8.44 9.05
CA LEU A 167 5.97 7.01 8.92
C LEU A 167 7.43 6.70 9.26
N LEU A 168 7.66 5.81 10.22
CA LEU A 168 8.98 5.24 10.49
C LEU A 168 9.06 3.86 9.85
N VAL A 169 9.92 3.71 8.84
CA VAL A 169 10.16 2.42 8.16
C VAL A 169 11.49 1.87 8.62
N VAL A 170 11.48 0.71 9.27
CA VAL A 170 12.67 0.01 9.75
C VAL A 170 12.98 -1.20 8.88
N PHE A 171 14.19 -1.24 8.35
CA PHE A 171 14.68 -2.31 7.50
C PHE A 171 15.45 -3.33 8.32
N ALA A 172 15.18 -4.61 8.07
CA ALA A 172 15.90 -5.70 8.69
C ALA A 172 16.57 -6.63 7.67
N GLU A 173 17.82 -7.00 7.95
CA GLU A 173 18.41 -8.19 7.34
C GLU A 173 17.73 -9.45 7.88
N VAL A 174 17.66 -10.48 7.04
CA VAL A 174 16.96 -11.72 7.37
C VAL A 174 17.90 -12.91 7.25
N LYS A 175 17.92 -13.75 8.29
CA LYS A 175 18.55 -15.09 8.26
C LYS A 175 17.53 -16.14 8.63
N LYS A 176 17.65 -17.34 8.05
CA LYS A 176 16.86 -18.51 8.48
C LYS A 176 17.76 -19.47 9.22
N ILE A 177 17.42 -19.77 10.47
CA ILE A 177 18.13 -20.74 11.31
C ILE A 177 17.13 -21.83 11.66
N ARG A 178 17.39 -23.07 11.21
CA ARG A 178 16.49 -24.22 11.38
C ARG A 178 15.04 -23.92 10.95
N GLY A 179 14.89 -23.30 9.77
CA GLY A 179 13.60 -22.93 9.19
C GLY A 179 12.89 -21.72 9.83
N LYS A 180 13.44 -21.12 10.89
CA LYS A 180 12.86 -19.94 11.57
C LYS A 180 13.59 -18.66 11.16
N GLU A 181 12.83 -17.64 10.77
CA GLU A 181 13.39 -16.32 10.47
C GLU A 181 13.95 -15.67 11.72
N HIS A 182 15.09 -15.00 11.53
CA HIS A 182 15.70 -14.09 12.48
C HIS A 182 15.95 -12.76 11.77
N PHE A 183 15.73 -11.65 12.48
CA PHE A 183 15.78 -10.30 11.94
C PHE A 183 16.87 -9.51 12.64
N HIS A 184 17.69 -8.81 11.87
CA HIS A 184 18.61 -7.80 12.39
C HIS A 184 18.19 -6.44 11.83
N TYR A 185 17.56 -5.63 12.68
CA TYR A 185 17.03 -4.31 12.29
C TYR A 185 18.19 -3.30 12.23
N CYS A 186 18.54 -2.85 11.03
CA CYS A 186 19.84 -2.22 10.76
C CYS A 186 19.75 -0.81 10.14
N ARG A 187 18.59 -0.41 9.61
CA ARG A 187 18.38 0.91 9.03
C ARG A 187 16.97 1.40 9.27
N ALA A 188 16.77 2.70 9.49
CA ALA A 188 15.45 3.29 9.59
C ALA A 188 15.34 4.59 8.78
N TYR A 189 14.17 4.82 8.18
CA TYR A 189 13.80 6.09 7.58
C TYR A 189 12.62 6.69 8.31
N TYR A 190 12.77 7.92 8.77
CA TYR A 190 11.65 8.76 9.16
C TYR A 190 11.17 9.54 7.95
N LEU A 191 9.92 9.31 7.57
CA LEU A 191 9.27 9.86 6.39
C LEU A 191 8.17 10.81 6.83
N SER A 192 8.18 12.01 6.25
CA SER A 192 7.12 12.99 6.48
C SER A 192 6.76 13.77 5.23
N THR A 193 5.52 14.26 5.19
CA THR A 193 4.97 15.01 4.04
C THR A 193 4.85 14.16 2.78
N LEU A 194 3.71 13.50 2.59
CA LEU A 194 3.37 12.88 1.30
C LEU A 194 3.32 13.95 0.20
N SER A 195 4.03 13.73 -0.91
CA SER A 195 4.10 14.65 -2.04
C SER A 195 3.38 14.10 -3.25
N GLU A 196 2.55 14.96 -3.82
CA GLU A 196 1.86 14.69 -5.07
C GLU A 196 2.83 14.68 -6.25
N GLU A 197 3.81 15.60 -6.28
CA GLU A 197 4.84 15.61 -7.33
C GLU A 197 5.63 14.30 -7.33
N ASN A 198 5.97 13.79 -6.14
CA ASN A 198 6.63 12.50 -6.00
C ASN A 198 5.75 11.34 -6.48
N PHE A 199 4.46 11.35 -6.16
CA PHE A 199 3.52 10.33 -6.65
C PHE A 199 3.43 10.34 -8.18
N GLU A 200 3.29 11.52 -8.80
CA GLU A 200 3.25 11.67 -10.26
C GLU A 200 4.56 11.27 -10.93
N ARG A 201 5.71 11.60 -10.32
CA ARG A 201 7.02 11.18 -10.79
C ARG A 201 7.11 9.65 -10.79
N LEU A 202 6.75 9.00 -9.68
CA LEU A 202 6.78 7.54 -9.56
C LEU A 202 5.78 6.84 -10.50
N LEU A 203 4.65 7.48 -10.82
CA LEU A 203 3.74 7.03 -11.88
C LEU A 203 4.44 7.08 -13.25
N SER A 204 5.06 8.21 -13.57
CA SER A 204 5.73 8.46 -14.85
C SER A 204 6.92 7.53 -15.07
N GLU A 205 7.62 7.15 -14.00
CA GLU A 205 8.72 6.18 -14.01
C GLU A 205 8.22 4.71 -14.04
N GLY A 206 6.90 4.47 -13.96
CA GLY A 206 6.33 3.11 -13.95
C GLY A 206 6.53 2.35 -12.64
N ILE A 207 6.95 3.04 -11.57
CA ILE A 207 7.16 2.48 -10.24
C ILE A 207 5.82 2.30 -9.52
N VAL A 208 4.95 3.32 -9.59
CA VAL A 208 3.54 3.19 -9.22
C VAL A 208 2.79 2.64 -10.43
N VAL A 209 2.07 1.55 -10.20
CA VAL A 209 1.27 0.86 -11.23
C VAL A 209 -0.18 0.79 -10.82
N TRP A 210 -1.07 0.64 -11.80
CA TRP A 210 -2.47 0.30 -11.57
C TRP A 210 -2.73 -1.14 -12.02
N GLU A 211 -3.43 -1.93 -11.22
CA GLU A 211 -3.80 -3.30 -11.59
C GLU A 211 -5.32 -3.46 -11.72
N PHE A 212 -5.81 -3.81 -12.91
CA PHE A 212 -7.15 -4.36 -13.04
C PHE A 212 -7.20 -5.75 -12.40
N ARG A 213 -8.27 -6.03 -11.67
CA ARG A 213 -8.50 -7.32 -10.99
C ARG A 213 -9.99 -7.66 -11.01
N MET A 214 -10.60 -7.66 -12.18
CA MET A 214 -12.06 -7.75 -12.32
C MET A 214 -12.48 -8.97 -13.14
N ASP A 215 -13.62 -9.57 -12.79
CA ASP A 215 -14.29 -10.60 -13.61
C ASP A 215 -15.80 -10.40 -13.69
N ILE A 216 -16.39 -10.75 -14.83
CA ILE A 216 -17.83 -10.77 -15.03
C ILE A 216 -18.41 -12.06 -14.44
N ARG A 217 -19.46 -11.94 -13.63
CA ARG A 217 -20.16 -13.06 -13.02
C ARG A 217 -21.65 -13.05 -13.32
N ARG A 218 -22.23 -14.24 -13.29
CA ARG A 218 -23.68 -14.42 -13.15
C ARG A 218 -24.07 -14.26 -11.67
N HIS A 219 -25.26 -13.72 -11.43
CA HIS A 219 -25.85 -13.77 -10.10
C HIS A 219 -26.12 -15.21 -9.68
N LYS A 220 -25.90 -15.51 -8.39
CA LYS A 220 -25.99 -16.88 -7.87
C LYS A 220 -27.44 -17.37 -7.67
N THR A 221 -28.43 -16.48 -7.57
CA THR A 221 -29.84 -16.84 -7.32
C THR A 221 -30.80 -15.71 -7.74
N GLY A 222 -31.91 -16.06 -8.40
CA GLY A 222 -33.13 -15.24 -8.60
C GLY A 222 -33.04 -13.95 -9.42
N LYS A 223 -31.85 -13.37 -9.57
CA LYS A 223 -31.60 -12.16 -10.36
C LYS A 223 -31.07 -12.55 -11.74
N ARG A 224 -31.75 -12.10 -12.79
CA ARG A 224 -31.22 -12.17 -14.17
C ARG A 224 -30.15 -11.10 -14.36
N GLY A 225 -29.13 -11.40 -15.16
CA GLY A 225 -28.08 -10.45 -15.54
C GLY A 225 -26.67 -10.88 -15.15
N LEU A 226 -25.71 -10.08 -15.62
CA LEU A 226 -24.29 -10.19 -15.32
C LEU A 226 -23.88 -9.00 -14.46
N PHE A 227 -22.85 -9.16 -13.63
CA PHE A 227 -22.25 -8.06 -12.89
C PHE A 227 -20.73 -8.16 -12.89
N VAL A 228 -20.06 -7.01 -12.83
CA VAL A 228 -18.61 -6.93 -12.67
C VAL A 228 -18.26 -7.09 -11.19
N ARG A 229 -17.43 -8.09 -10.88
CA ARG A 229 -16.82 -8.25 -9.56
C ARG A 229 -15.39 -7.71 -9.58
N ASP A 230 -15.14 -6.73 -8.74
CA ASP A 230 -13.81 -6.22 -8.45
C ASP A 230 -13.17 -6.99 -7.27
N HIS A 231 -11.94 -7.49 -7.44
CA HIS A 231 -11.16 -8.16 -6.39
C HIS A 231 -10.12 -7.25 -5.75
N GLY A 232 -10.37 -5.94 -5.78
CA GLY A 232 -9.47 -4.93 -5.23
C GLY A 232 -8.44 -4.49 -6.25
N ALA A 233 -8.90 -4.11 -7.45
CA ALA A 233 -8.13 -3.31 -8.37
C ALA A 233 -7.55 -2.11 -7.61
N GLY A 234 -6.26 -1.84 -7.82
CA GLY A 234 -5.52 -1.00 -6.90
C GLY A 234 -4.25 -0.40 -7.47
N PHE A 235 -3.88 0.77 -6.94
CA PHE A 235 -2.57 1.35 -7.14
C PHE A 235 -1.59 0.58 -6.27
N ARG A 236 -0.47 0.17 -6.85
CA ARG A 236 0.55 -0.62 -6.17
C ARG A 236 1.93 -0.03 -6.41
N ILE A 237 2.80 -0.20 -5.44
CA ILE A 237 4.19 0.23 -5.48
C ILE A 237 5.07 -0.88 -4.90
N SER A 238 6.31 -1.02 -5.35
CA SER A 238 7.27 -1.88 -4.65
C SER A 238 7.56 -1.30 -3.26
N GLU A 239 7.65 -2.16 -2.25
CA GLU A 239 7.92 -1.76 -0.86
C GLU A 239 9.15 -0.86 -0.71
N LYS A 240 10.22 -1.17 -1.46
CA LYS A 240 11.46 -0.39 -1.47
C LYS A 240 11.30 1.05 -1.94
N HIS A 241 10.29 1.33 -2.75
CA HIS A 241 10.01 2.66 -3.30
C HIS A 241 8.95 3.41 -2.50
N LEU A 242 8.32 2.79 -1.48
CA LEU A 242 7.36 3.47 -0.60
C LEU A 242 7.94 4.76 0.04
N PRO A 243 9.21 4.80 0.50
CA PRO A 243 9.83 6.02 1.00
C PRO A 243 9.83 7.20 0.04
N GLU A 244 9.84 6.92 -1.27
CA GLU A 244 9.94 7.96 -2.29
C GLU A 244 8.64 8.73 -2.52
N LEU A 245 7.52 8.28 -1.95
CA LEU A 245 6.25 9.03 -1.93
C LEU A 245 6.31 10.26 -1.01
N TYR A 246 7.30 10.34 -0.13
CA TYR A 246 7.43 11.40 0.87
C TYR A 246 8.47 12.43 0.42
N ALA A 247 8.16 13.71 0.60
CA ALA A 247 9.06 14.83 0.29
C ALA A 247 10.22 14.91 1.29
N LYS A 248 9.98 14.54 2.56
CA LYS A 248 11.02 14.57 3.60
C LYS A 248 11.36 13.16 4.03
N ARG A 249 12.63 12.80 3.84
CA ARG A 249 13.23 11.55 4.30
C ARG A 249 14.43 11.87 5.17
N GLU A 250 14.41 11.40 6.41
CA GLU A 250 15.55 11.42 7.30
C GLU A 250 16.02 9.98 7.57
N GLU A 251 17.30 9.70 7.36
CA GLU A 251 17.89 8.44 7.78
C GLU A 251 18.25 8.48 9.27
N ILE A 252 17.77 7.50 10.01
CA ILE A 252 18.11 7.30 11.41
C ILE A 252 19.03 6.08 11.47
N ALA A 253 20.31 6.35 11.65
CA ALA A 253 21.30 5.32 11.94
C ALA A 253 21.15 4.83 13.39
N PRO A 254 21.41 3.53 13.65
CA PRO A 254 21.52 2.99 15.01
C PRO A 254 22.78 3.46 15.75
#